data_AF-A0A645FNN6-F1
#
_entry.id   AF-A0A645FNN6-F1
#
_cell.length_a   1.000
_cell.length_b   1.000
_cell.length_c   1.000
_cell.angle_alpha   90.00
_cell.angle_beta   90.00
_cell.angle_gamma   90.00
#
_symmetry.space_group_name_H-M   'P 1'
#
loop_
_entity.id
_entity.type
_entity.pdbx_description
1 polymer ?
#
loop_
_entity_poly.entity_id
_entity_poly.type
_entity_poly.pdbx_seq_one_letter_code
_entity_poly.pdbx_strand_id
1 'polypeptide(L)' 'MAAGLPILTSDVQGIPDYSVAGVTGFLYRPDDVDGYAEGIRTLYEDRQLVRTFGENNIKAVKKYDIENVNIIMNKIYSKF' A
#
# COMPACT_ATOMS: atom_id res chain seq x y z
N MET A 1 3.11 -3.46 -1.97
CA MET A 1 3.90 -2.59 -1.07
C MET A 1 5.41 -2.89 -1.11
N ALA A 2 5.93 -3.94 -0.46
CA ALA A 2 7.39 -4.20 -0.37
C ALA A 2 8.11 -4.31 -1.71
N ALA A 3 7.47 -4.96 -2.69
CA ALA A 3 8.02 -5.13 -4.04
C ALA A 3 8.07 -3.82 -4.87
N GLY A 4 7.61 -2.69 -4.33
CA GLY A 4 7.59 -1.41 -5.05
C GLY A 4 6.65 -1.38 -6.24
N LEU A 5 5.54 -2.11 -6.16
CA LEU A 5 4.49 -2.10 -7.16
C LEU A 5 3.24 -1.37 -6.63
N PRO A 6 2.51 -0.67 -7.51
CA PRO A 6 1.18 -0.15 -7.21
C PRO A 6 0.25 -1.23 -6.66
N ILE A 7 -0.71 -0.82 -5.84
CA ILE A 7 -1.75 -1.71 -5.32
C ILE A 7 -3.13 -1.22 -5.76
N LEU A 8 -3.92 -2.09 -6.41
CA LEU A 8 -5.35 -1.91 -6.57
C LEU A 8 -6.04 -2.78 -5.53
N THR A 9 -6.80 -2.16 -4.63
CA THR A 9 -7.40 -2.87 -3.50
C THR A 9 -8.80 -2.38 -3.21
N SER A 10 -9.57 -3.14 -2.46
CA SER A 10 -10.88 -2.71 -2.00
C SER A 10 -10.78 -1.80 -0.76
N ASP A 11 -11.78 -0.95 -0.53
CA ASP A 11 -11.90 -0.06 0.62
C ASP A 11 -12.48 -0.75 1.86
N VAL A 12 -12.04 -1.98 2.14
CA VAL A 12 -12.63 -2.84 3.17
C VAL A 12 -11.69 -3.07 4.35
N GLN A 13 -12.25 -2.95 5.56
CA GLN A 13 -11.60 -3.32 6.83
C GLN A 13 -10.23 -2.65 7.04
N GLY A 14 -9.17 -3.43 7.26
CA GLY A 14 -7.82 -2.92 7.55
C GLY A 14 -7.01 -2.58 6.30
N ILE A 15 -7.57 -2.69 5.09
CA ILE A 15 -6.88 -2.32 3.86
C ILE A 15 -6.59 -0.81 3.80
N PRO A 16 -7.53 0.09 4.14
CA PRO A 16 -7.27 1.53 4.19
C PRO A 16 -6.17 1.94 5.18
N ASP A 17 -5.82 1.09 6.16
CA ASP A 17 -4.76 1.38 7.15
C ASP A 17 -3.36 1.44 6.51
N TYR A 18 -3.18 0.79 5.36
CA TYR A 18 -1.91 0.74 4.64
C TYR A 18 -2.02 1.12 3.16
N SER A 19 -3.22 1.06 2.58
CA SER A 19 -3.50 1.45 1.19
C SER A 19 -4.17 2.82 1.15
N VAL A 20 -3.43 3.82 0.66
CA VAL A 20 -3.88 5.20 0.57
C VAL A 20 -4.14 5.54 -0.89
N ALA A 21 -5.41 5.83 -1.20
CA ALA A 21 -5.87 6.18 -2.54
C ALA A 21 -5.07 7.37 -3.12
N GLY A 22 -4.55 7.22 -4.34
CA GLY A 22 -3.72 8.21 -5.02
C GLY A 22 -2.29 8.33 -4.50
N VAL A 23 -1.88 7.53 -3.49
CA VAL A 23 -0.51 7.56 -2.94
C VAL A 23 0.19 6.22 -3.14
N THR A 24 -0.40 5.13 -2.64
CA THR A 24 0.12 3.77 -2.81
C THR A 24 -0.54 3.05 -3.99
N GLY A 25 -1.66 3.56 -4.47
CA GLY A 25 -2.39 3.02 -5.60
C GLY A 25 -3.84 3.46 -5.57
N PHE A 26 -4.75 2.57 -5.95
CA PHE A 26 -6.17 2.87 -6.02
C PHE A 26 -6.98 2.02 -5.04
N LEU A 27 -8.07 2.62 -4.57
CA LEU A 27 -8.98 2.04 -3.61
C LEU A 27 -10.39 2.14 -4.19
N TYR A 28 -11.08 1.00 -4.29
CA TYR A 28 -12.41 0.90 -4.87
C TYR A 28 -13.34 0.15 -3.94
N ARG A 29 -14.64 0.22 -4.20
CA ARG A 29 -15.56 -0.72 -3.54
C ARG A 29 -15.35 -2.13 -4.08
N PRO A 30 -15.59 -3.19 -3.29
CA PRO A 30 -15.43 -4.58 -3.75
C PRO A 30 -16.20 -4.94 -5.02
N ASP A 31 -17.34 -4.28 -5.23
CA ASP A 31 -18.27 -4.49 -6.33
C ASP A 31 -18.02 -3.57 -7.55
N ASP A 32 -17.04 -2.66 -7.46
CA ASP A 32 -16.76 -1.65 -8.50
C ASP A 32 -15.86 -2.19 -9.63
N VAL A 33 -16.43 -3.09 -10.43
CA VAL A 33 -15.73 -3.74 -11.57
C VAL A 33 -15.17 -2.71 -12.56
N ASP A 34 -15.94 -1.66 -12.85
CA ASP A 34 -15.55 -0.61 -13.79
C ASP A 34 -14.36 0.20 -13.25
N GLY A 35 -14.36 0.53 -11.95
CA GLY A 35 -13.25 1.19 -11.28
C GLY A 35 -11.96 0.37 -11.35
N TYR A 36 -12.03 -0.94 -11.08
CA TYR A 36 -10.86 -1.81 -11.22
C TYR A 36 -10.34 -1.87 -12.65
N ALA A 37 -11.22 -2.01 -13.65
CA ALA A 37 -10.83 -2.05 -15.05
C ALA A 37 -10.11 -0.76 -15.47
N GLU A 38 -10.66 0.40 -15.07
CA GLU A 38 -10.06 1.70 -15.34
C GLU A 38 -8.71 1.87 -14.64
N GLY A 39 -8.60 1.45 -13.39
CA GLY A 39 -7.36 1.52 -12.63
C GLY A 39 -6.26 0.65 -13.25
N ILE A 40 -6.59 -0.56 -13.71
CA ILE A 40 -5.65 -1.43 -14.42
C ILE A 40 -5.20 -0.77 -15.73
N ARG A 41 -6.13 -0.23 -16.52
CA ARG A 41 -5.80 0.49 -17.77
C ARG A 41 -4.88 1.68 -17.49
N THR A 42 -5.22 2.50 -16.50
CA THR A 42 -4.42 3.67 -16.10
C THR A 42 -2.99 3.27 -15.76
N LEU A 43 -2.79 2.22 -14.97
CA LEU A 43 -1.45 1.72 -14.63
C LEU A 43 -0.73 1.08 -15.82
N TYR A 44 -1.47 0.52 -16.77
CA TYR A 44 -0.90 -0.02 -18.00
C TYR A 44 -0.35 1.10 -18.91
N GLU A 45 -1.07 2.22 -19.00
CA GLU A 45 -0.75 3.35 -19.87
C GLU A 45 0.27 4.33 -19.24
N ASP A 46 0.15 4.63 -17.95
CA ASP A 46 1.00 5.59 -17.25
C ASP A 46 2.12 4.91 -16.43
N ARG A 47 3.27 4.75 -17.07
CA ARG A 47 4.47 4.19 -16.42
C ARG A 47 5.08 5.11 -15.36
N GLN A 48 4.87 6.42 -15.44
CA GLN A 48 5.37 7.36 -14.44
C GLN A 48 4.58 7.19 -13.14
N LEU A 49 3.26 7.08 -13.24
CA LEU A 49 2.39 6.83 -12.10
C LEU A 49 2.74 5.50 -11.41
N VAL A 50 2.99 4.44 -12.19
CA VAL A 50 3.44 3.14 -11.66
C VAL A 50 4.71 3.31 -10.81
N ARG A 51 5.69 4.06 -11.30
CA ARG A 51 6.93 4.33 -10.58
C ARG A 51 6.69 5.14 -9.31
N THR A 52 5.89 6.21 -9.39
CA THR A 52 5.56 7.05 -8.24
C THR A 52 4.88 6.25 -7.13
N PHE A 53 3.85 5.47 -7.48
CA PHE A 53 3.18 4.58 -6.53
C PHE A 53 4.14 3.53 -5.99
N GLY A 54 5.01 2.95 -6.83
CA GLY A 54 6.03 2.01 -6.40
C GLY A 54 6.99 2.58 -5.35
N GLU A 55 7.53 3.77 -5.59
CA GLU A 55 8.41 4.48 -4.66
C GLU A 55 7.71 4.81 -3.34
N ASN A 56 6.44 5.25 -3.40
CA ASN A 56 5.62 5.51 -2.22
C ASN A 56 5.37 4.22 -1.42
N ASN A 57 5.08 3.12 -2.09
CA ASN A 57 4.88 1.81 -1.48
C ASN A 57 6.13 1.30 -0.75
N ILE A 58 7.31 1.46 -1.33
CA ILE A 58 8.59 1.11 -0.69
C ILE A 58 8.80 1.96 0.57
N LYS A 59 8.47 3.26 0.53
CA LYS A 59 8.58 4.13 1.71
C LYS A 59 7.59 3.73 2.80
N ALA A 60 6.33 3.52 2.43
CA ALA A 60 5.24 3.20 3.35
C ALA A 60 5.44 1.86 4.05
N VAL A 61 6.02 0.87 3.37
CA VAL A 61 6.20 -0.48 3.92
C VAL A 61 7.27 -0.54 5.03
N LYS A 62 8.22 0.40 5.05
CA LYS A 62 9.36 0.40 6.00
C LYS A 62 8.92 0.36 7.46
N LYS A 63 7.80 0.98 7.80
CA LYS A 63 7.29 0.98 9.19
C LYS A 63 6.86 -0.41 9.67
N TYR A 64 6.58 -1.33 8.75
CA TYR A 64 6.21 -2.72 9.03
C TYR A 64 7.40 -3.67 8.96
N ASP A 65 8.61 -3.15 8.71
CA ASP A 65 9.82 -3.96 8.70
C ASP A 65 10.06 -4.63 10.06
N ILE A 66 10.51 -5.88 10.06
CA ILE A 66 10.68 -6.68 11.26
C ILE A 66 11.69 -6.05 12.24
N GLU A 67 12.73 -5.36 11.73
CA GLU A 67 13.70 -4.68 12.58
C GLU A 67 13.02 -3.55 13.37
N ASN A 68 12.18 -2.75 12.68
CA ASN A 68 11.43 -1.66 13.30
C ASN A 68 10.40 -2.18 14.30
N VAL A 69 9.69 -3.25 13.97
CA VAL A 69 8.71 -3.88 14.88
C VAL A 69 9.42 -4.45 16.11
N ASN A 70 10.54 -5.15 15.95
CA ASN A 70 11.29 -5.73 17.07
C ASN A 70 11.81 -4.66 18.04
N ILE A 71 12.25 -3.50 17.55
CA ILE A 71 12.63 -2.37 18.41
C ILE A 71 11.46 -1.93 19.30
N ILE A 72 10.25 -1.82 18.72
CA ILE A 72 9.05 -1.42 19.47
C ILE A 72 8.67 -2.49 20.50
N MET A 73 8.66 -3.76 20.10
CA MET A 73 8.29 -4.88 20.98
C MET A 73 9.27 -5.03 22.15
N ASN A 74 10.58 -4.98 21.89
CA ASN A 74 11.61 -5.05 22.93
C ASN A 74 11.47 -3.91 23.95
N LYS A 75 11.16 -2.69 23.49
CA LYS A 75 10.91 -1.54 24.38
C LYS A 75 9.71 -1.74 25.32
N ILE A 76 8.72 -2.52 24.91
CA ILE A 76 7.54 -2.84 25.74
C ILE A 76 7.87 -3.97 26.71
N TYR A 77 8.45 -5.07 26.22
CA TYR A 77 8.72 -6.25 27.04
C TYR A 77 9.86 -6.06 28.03
N SER A 78 10.88 -5.26 27.72
CA SER A 78 11.98 -4.95 28.67
C SER A 78 11.57 -4.05 29.85
N LYS A 79 10.32 -3.55 29.87
CA LYS A 79 9.77 -2.79 30.99
C LYS A 79 9.17 -3.67 32.09
N PHE A 80 9.11 -4.98 31.87
CA PHE A 80 8.63 -5.99 32.79
C PHE A 80 9.73 -7.02 33.03
#